data_AF-A0A963QA77-F1
#
_entry.id   AF-A0A963QA77-F1
#
_cell.length_a   1.000
_cell.length_b   1.000
_cell.length_c   1.000
_cell.angle_alpha   90.00
_cell.angle_beta   90.00
_cell.angle_gamma   90.00
#
_symmetry.space_group_name_H-M   'P 1'
#
loop_
_entity.id
_entity.type
_entity.pdbx_description
1 polymer ?
#
loop_
_entity_poly.entity_id
_entity_poly.type
_entity_poly.pdbx_seq_one_letter_code
_entity_poly.pdbx_strand_id
1 'polypeptide(L)' 'GGAQPLAASFAGASSLNIECQQSRIDFRLKTRYLDEQARDIDDALERLARYTQEKKAVSIGLLGNASELLPELVRRA' A
#
# COMPACT_ATOMS: atom_id res chain seq x y z
N GLY A 1 4.01 -7.44 -7.31
CA GLY A 1 4.16 -8.87 -6.94
C GLY A 1 3.84 -9.07 -5.46
N GLY A 2 3.27 -10.20 -5.06
CA GLY A 2 2.73 -10.37 -3.69
C GLY A 2 3.73 -10.28 -2.52
N ALA A 3 5.04 -10.32 -2.79
CA ALA A 3 6.10 -10.19 -1.79
C ALA A 3 6.64 -8.76 -1.61
N GLN A 4 6.22 -7.80 -2.45
CA GLN A 4 6.65 -6.39 -2.35
C GLN A 4 6.33 -5.74 -0.99
N PRO A 5 5.15 -5.96 -0.38
CA PRO A 5 4.84 -5.47 0.97
C PRO A 5 5.91 -5.83 2.01
N LEU A 6 6.27 -7.12 2.07
CA LEU A 6 7.16 -7.67 3.07
C LEU A 6 8.61 -7.22 2.84
N ALA A 7 9.02 -7.09 1.58
CA ALA A 7 10.34 -6.58 1.21
C ALA A 7 10.54 -5.12 1.64
N ALA A 8 9.52 -4.27 1.45
CA ALA A 8 9.58 -2.88 1.90
C ALA A 8 9.65 -2.78 3.43
N SER A 9 8.85 -3.58 4.15
CA SER A 9 8.89 -3.61 5.61
C SER A 9 10.27 -4.04 6.14
N PHE A 10 10.92 -5.02 5.51
CA PHE A 10 12.30 -5.41 5.87
C PHE A 10 13.35 -4.33 5.57
N ALA A 11 13.11 -3.48 4.56
CA ALA A 11 13.96 -2.32 4.28
C ALA A 11 13.68 -1.13 5.21
N GLY A 12 12.76 -1.26 6.17
CA GLY A 12 12.35 -0.18 7.07
C GLY A 12 11.46 0.87 6.39
N ALA A 13 10.90 0.55 5.22
CA ALA A 13 10.07 1.46 4.44
C ALA A 13 8.59 1.06 4.50
N SER A 14 7.71 2.05 4.61
CA SER A 14 6.30 1.85 4.32
C SER A 14 6.07 1.68 2.82
N SER A 15 5.08 0.88 2.43
CA SER A 15 4.77 0.62 1.03
C SER A 15 3.30 0.80 0.70
N LEU A 16 3.04 1.29 -0.51
CA LEU A 16 1.73 1.32 -1.13
C LEU A 16 1.65 0.24 -2.21
N ASN A 17 0.64 -0.62 -2.11
CA ASN A 17 0.46 -1.79 -2.97
C ASN A 17 -0.87 -1.67 -3.71
N ILE A 18 -0.82 -1.27 -4.98
CA ILE A 18 -2.01 -1.16 -5.83
C ILE A 18 -2.35 -2.56 -6.37
N GLU A 19 -3.60 -2.96 -6.19
CA GLU A 19 -4.12 -4.26 -6.63
C GLU A 19 -5.52 -4.07 -7.21
N CYS A 20 -5.81 -4.69 -8.35
CA CYS A 20 -7.09 -4.50 -9.05
C CYS A 20 -8.18 -5.48 -8.60
N GLN A 21 -7.82 -6.51 -7.81
CA GLN A 21 -8.74 -7.54 -7.32
C GLN A 21 -8.82 -7.56 -5.80
N GLN A 22 -10.01 -7.31 -5.24
CA GLN A 22 -10.24 -7.33 -3.80
C GLN A 22 -9.87 -8.69 -3.18
N SER A 23 -10.19 -9.80 -3.84
CA SER A 23 -9.86 -11.15 -3.36
C SER A 23 -8.35 -11.38 -3.15
N ARG A 24 -7.50 -10.69 -3.93
CA ARG A 24 -6.03 -10.75 -3.79
C ARG A 24 -5.54 -9.89 -2.62
N ILE A 25 -6.21 -8.78 -2.32
CA ILE A 25 -5.97 -7.97 -1.12
C ILE A 25 -6.35 -8.78 0.12
N ASP A 26 -7.57 -9.34 0.14
CA ASP A 26 -8.09 -10.16 1.24
C ASP A 26 -7.15 -11.33 1.55
N PHE A 27 -6.65 -12.00 0.50
CA PHE A 27 -5.70 -13.09 0.66
C PHE A 27 -4.40 -12.63 1.34
N ARG A 28 -3.87 -11.47 0.98
CA ARG A 28 -2.63 -10.92 1.57
C ARG A 28 -2.83 -10.45 3.00
N LEU A 29 -3.97 -9.84 3.32
CA LEU A 29 -4.34 -9.51 4.71
C LEU A 29 -4.45 -10.78 5.56
N LYS A 30 -5.17 -11.80 5.06
CA LYS A 30 -5.34 -13.08 5.75
C LYS A 30 -4.00 -13.79 6.01
N THR A 31 -3.08 -13.73 5.05
CA THR A 31 -1.76 -14.36 5.14
C THR A 31 -0.69 -13.47 5.79
N ARG A 32 -1.07 -12.27 6.27
CA ARG A 32 -0.15 -11.28 6.87
C ARG A 32 0.99 -10.85 5.94
N TYR A 33 0.75 -10.92 4.63
CA TYR A 33 1.59 -10.31 3.60
C TYR A 33 1.16 -8.87 3.28
N LEU A 34 0.10 -8.37 3.89
CA LEU A 34 -0.32 -6.98 3.84
C LEU A 34 -0.82 -6.62 5.24
N ASP A 35 -0.47 -5.43 5.75
CA ASP A 35 -0.84 -5.01 7.10
C ASP A 35 -2.25 -4.42 7.12
N GLU A 36 -2.56 -3.56 6.15
CA GLU A 36 -3.84 -2.86 6.10
C GLU A 36 -4.26 -2.50 4.67
N GLN A 37 -5.55 -2.20 4.51
CA GLN A 37 -6.13 -1.68 3.27
C GLN A 37 -6.61 -0.24 3.49
N ALA A 38 -6.29 0.63 2.54
CA ALA A 38 -6.80 1.99 2.44
C ALA A 38 -8.14 2.01 1.69
N ARG A 39 -8.99 3.00 2.03
CA ARG A 39 -10.30 3.20 1.42
C ARG A 39 -10.20 3.87 0.06
N ASP A 40 -9.27 4.82 -0.07
CA ASP A 40 -9.02 5.61 -1.27
C ASP A 40 -7.57 6.13 -1.28
N ILE A 41 -7.22 6.90 -2.30
CA ILE A 41 -5.87 7.42 -2.50
C ILE A 41 -5.47 8.43 -1.41
N ASP A 42 -6.41 9.22 -0.89
CA ASP A 42 -6.13 10.23 0.13
C ASP A 42 -5.83 9.56 1.48
N ASP A 43 -6.67 8.59 1.87
CA ASP A 43 -6.47 7.73 3.05
C ASP A 43 -5.14 6.96 2.96
N ALA A 44 -4.77 6.48 1.76
CA ALA A 44 -3.49 5.81 1.56
C ALA A 44 -2.29 6.75 1.79
N LEU A 45 -2.32 7.95 1.21
CA LEU A 45 -1.23 8.93 1.31
C LEU A 45 -1.09 9.49 2.73
N GLU A 46 -2.21 9.78 3.42
CA GLU A 46 -2.21 10.24 4.81
C GLU A 46 -1.53 9.22 5.72
N ARG A 47 -1.89 7.93 5.57
CA ARG A 47 -1.33 6.86 6.39
C ARG A 47 0.14 6.60 6.08
N LEU A 48 0.54 6.64 4.80
CA LEU A 48 1.96 6.56 4.43
C LEU A 48 2.76 7.67 5.09
N ALA A 49 2.31 8.92 4.98
CA ALA A 49 2.98 10.07 5.59
C ALA A 49 3.10 9.91 7.11
N ARG A 50 2.02 9.49 7.78
CA ARG A 50 2.02 9.19 9.23
C ARG A 50 3.04 8.12 9.58
N TYR A 51 3.02 6.97 8.91
CA TYR A 51 3.93 5.87 9.24
C TYR A 51 5.39 6.19 8.92
N THR A 52 5.65 6.97 7.87
CA THR A 52 6.99 7.48 7.58
C THR A 52 7.48 8.40 8.70
N GLN A 53 6.66 9.32 9.21
CA GLN A 53 7.01 10.18 10.35
C GLN A 53 7.26 9.36 11.62
N GLU A 54 6.44 8.34 11.88
CA GLU A 54 6.57 7.44 13.01
C GLU A 54 7.71 6.42 12.86
N LYS A 55 8.41 6.40 11.71
CA LYS A 55 9.43 5.40 11.35
C LYS A 55 8.94 3.96 11.50
N LYS A 56 7.66 3.74 11.22
CA LYS A 56 7.04 2.41 11.17
C LYS A 56 7.05 1.94 9.73
N ALA A 57 7.42 0.68 9.52
CA ALA A 57 7.38 0.07 8.21
C ALA A 57 6.05 -0.69 8.07
N VAL A 58 5.10 -0.08 7.35
CA VAL A 58 3.73 -0.61 7.18
C VAL A 58 3.41 -0.77 5.70
N SER A 59 2.78 -1.88 5.37
CA SER A 59 2.29 -2.17 4.03
C SER A 59 0.80 -1.90 3.88
N ILE A 60 0.48 -0.96 2.99
CA ILE A 60 -0.89 -0.49 2.74
C ILE A 60 -1.31 -0.97 1.35
N GLY A 61 -2.47 -1.60 1.24
CA GLY A 61 -3.09 -2.00 -0.02
C GLY A 61 -4.13 -0.99 -0.47
N LEU A 62 -4.17 -0.68 -1.76
CA LEU A 62 -5.19 0.18 -2.37
C LEU A 62 -5.85 -0.56 -3.52
N LEU A 63 -7.17 -0.71 -3.45
CA LEU A 63 -7.94 -1.32 -4.53
C LEU A 63 -8.05 -0.33 -5.70
N GLY A 64 -7.57 -0.73 -6.87
CA GLY A 64 -7.70 0.06 -8.08
C GLY A 64 -6.74 -0.38 -9.18
N ASN A 65 -6.81 0.32 -10.31
CA ASN A 65 -5.95 0.04 -11.44
C ASN A 65 -4.65 0.87 -11.35
N ALA A 66 -3.50 0.20 -11.41
CA ALA A 66 -2.20 0.85 -11.41
C ALA A 66 -2.04 1.83 -12.59
N SER A 67 -2.62 1.55 -13.76
CA SER A 67 -2.52 2.46 -14.92
C SER A 67 -3.25 3.79 -14.71
N GLU A 68 -4.19 3.84 -13.76
CA GLU A 68 -4.96 5.05 -13.43
C GLU A 68 -4.36 5.74 -12.21
N LEU A 69 -4.00 4.97 -11.18
CA LEU A 69 -3.52 5.47 -9.91
C LEU A 69 -2.06 5.97 -9.96
N LEU A 70 -1.16 5.33 -10.73
CA LEU A 70 0.23 5.81 -10.83
C LEU A 70 0.32 7.20 -11.45
N PRO A 71 -0.33 7.50 -12.59
CA PRO A 71 -0.36 8.86 -13.13
C PRO A 71 -0.95 9.87 -12.14
N GLU A 72 -1.99 9.49 -11.40
CA GLU A 72 -2.58 10.35 -10.38
C GLU A 72 -1.61 10.65 -9.23
N LEU A 73 -0.88 9.64 -8.73
CA LEU A 73 0.16 9.82 -7.72
C LEU A 73 1.27 10.75 -8.22
N VAL A 74 1.70 10.61 -9.48
CA VAL A 74 2.71 11.49 -10.10
C VAL A 74 2.22 12.94 -10.18
N ARG A 75 0.93 13.17 -10.46
CA ARG A 75 0.35 14.53 -10.48
C ARG A 75 0.30 15.20 -9.10
N ARG A 76 0.33 14.41 -8.02
CA ARG A 76 0.20 14.87 -6.63
C ARG A 76 1.54 14.94 -5.88
N ALA A 77 2.62 14.43 -6.46
CA ALA A 77 3.97 14.45 -5.91
C ALA A 77 4.65 15.81 -6.13
#